data_AF-A0A936KU87-F1
#
_entry.id   AF-A0A936KU87-F1
#
_cell.length_a   1.000
_cell.length_b   1.000
_cell.length_c   1.000
_cell.angle_alpha   90.00
_cell.angle_beta   90.00
_cell.angle_gamma   90.00
#
_symmetry.space_group_name_H-M   'P 1'
#
loop_
_entity.id
_entity.type
_entity.pdbx_description
1 polymer ?
#
loop_
_entity_poly.entity_id
_entity_poly.type
_entity_poly.pdbx_seq_one_letter_code
_entity_poly.pdbx_strand_id
1 'polypeptide(L)'
;MHHKLTGIETSMGYNLYLGYYPQGNGSFIFGPSLDLLTIMDDAERDKVGTQKALEFIKAQPERFVPLAFNRLGLFFGLEKRVLMYFYSNNIFGFIPKPLLLTISAILLLPFTIISISAMLGLSLLKWKPQTFMLILLLAAYLLPHVFILAEDRFHLAIVPFFAILAAYFWTSGLGRLAARWNESTYGKLAVTFAVIGVILLLTNWGVELSRDADKISTLLGSNGNNAHFPY
;
A
#
# COMPACT_ATOMS: atom_id res chain seq x y z
N MET A 1 -13.49 -7.36 -29.43
CA MET A 1 -13.48 -8.49 -28.47
C MET A 1 -13.38 -9.90 -29.11
N HIS A 2 -13.52 -10.10 -30.42
CA HIS A 2 -13.34 -11.42 -31.05
C HIS A 2 -11.98 -11.53 -31.75
N HIS A 3 -11.22 -12.59 -31.47
CA HIS A 3 -9.91 -12.99 -32.06
C HIS A 3 -8.60 -12.44 -31.46
N LYS A 4 -8.60 -11.89 -30.24
CA LYS A 4 -7.37 -11.64 -29.48
C LYS A 4 -7.44 -12.30 -28.11
N LEU A 5 -6.30 -12.80 -27.63
CA LEU A 5 -6.13 -13.14 -26.21
C LEU A 5 -6.33 -11.84 -25.43
N THR A 6 -7.50 -11.71 -24.82
CA THR A 6 -7.87 -10.56 -23.99
C THR A 6 -8.05 -11.09 -22.58
N GLY A 7 -7.43 -10.45 -21.59
CA GLY A 7 -7.66 -10.81 -20.18
C GLY A 7 -9.15 -10.73 -19.86
N ILE A 8 -9.61 -11.53 -18.88
CA ILE A 8 -11.00 -11.49 -18.39
C ILE A 8 -11.34 -10.07 -17.86
N GLU A 9 -10.31 -9.29 -17.51
CA GLU A 9 -10.41 -7.88 -17.14
C GLU A 9 -9.60 -7.00 -18.13
N THR A 10 -10.25 -5.98 -18.69
CA THR A 10 -9.65 -4.96 -19.59
C THR A 10 -9.58 -3.60 -18.88
N SER A 11 -9.11 -3.62 -17.64
CA SER A 11 -8.94 -2.42 -16.79
C SER A 11 -7.48 -1.97 -16.66
N MET A 12 -6.52 -2.75 -17.20
CA MET A 12 -5.10 -2.49 -17.03
C MET A 12 -4.71 -1.11 -17.56
N GLY A 13 -5.11 -0.76 -18.78
CA GLY A 13 -4.84 0.52 -19.40
C GLY A 13 -5.47 1.69 -18.65
N TYR A 14 -6.66 1.49 -18.09
CA TYR A 14 -7.30 2.47 -17.21
C TYR A 14 -6.48 2.70 -15.94
N ASN A 15 -6.07 1.62 -15.26
CA ASN A 15 -5.26 1.71 -14.04
C ASN A 15 -3.87 2.30 -14.32
N LEU A 16 -3.26 1.98 -15.46
CA LEU A 16 -2.02 2.59 -15.93
C LEU A 16 -2.20 4.10 -16.14
N TYR A 17 -3.27 4.53 -16.79
CA TYR A 17 -3.55 5.95 -16.99
C TYR A 17 -3.63 6.72 -15.67
N LEU A 18 -4.34 6.17 -14.68
CA LEU A 18 -4.45 6.80 -13.36
C LEU A 18 -3.12 6.81 -12.61
N GLY A 19 -2.39 5.70 -12.62
CA GLY A 19 -1.10 5.60 -11.94
C GLY A 19 -0.01 6.48 -12.55
N TYR A 20 -0.13 6.87 -13.82
CA TYR A 20 0.79 7.73 -14.56
C TYR A 20 0.17 9.07 -14.95
N TYR A 21 -0.86 9.52 -14.24
CA TYR A 21 -1.46 10.82 -14.50
C TYR A 21 -0.45 11.96 -14.22
N PRO A 22 -0.33 12.99 -15.09
CA PRO A 22 0.72 14.00 -14.96
C PRO A 22 0.75 14.75 -13.63
N GLN A 23 -0.40 15.14 -13.08
CA GLN A 23 -0.46 15.77 -11.75
C GLN A 23 -0.54 14.76 -10.61
N GLY A 24 -0.47 13.46 -10.92
CA GLY A 24 -0.60 12.38 -9.96
C GLY A 24 0.68 12.07 -9.18
N ASN A 25 0.48 11.48 -8.00
CA ASN A 25 1.56 10.97 -7.14
C ASN A 25 1.68 9.43 -7.20
N GLY A 26 0.94 8.78 -8.10
CA GLY A 26 0.85 7.32 -8.23
C GLY A 26 -0.33 6.69 -7.48
N SER A 27 -1.10 7.46 -6.72
CA SER A 27 -2.38 7.03 -6.14
C SER A 27 -3.56 7.33 -7.06
N PHE A 28 -4.73 6.79 -6.71
CA PHE A 28 -5.99 7.12 -7.34
C PHE A 28 -6.38 8.58 -7.09
N ILE A 29 -6.82 9.26 -8.16
CA ILE A 29 -7.34 10.63 -8.12
C ILE A 29 -8.73 10.63 -8.76
N PHE A 30 -9.74 11.09 -8.03
CA PHE A 30 -11.13 11.01 -8.45
C PHE A 30 -11.43 11.76 -9.76
N GLY A 31 -10.94 13.00 -9.94
CA GLY A 31 -11.21 13.76 -11.17
C GLY A 31 -10.76 13.03 -12.46
N PRO A 32 -9.45 12.72 -12.60
CA PRO A 32 -8.92 11.97 -13.73
C PRO A 32 -9.51 10.58 -13.91
N SER A 33 -10.04 9.97 -12.84
CA SER A 33 -10.74 8.69 -12.93
C SER A 33 -11.96 8.74 -13.85
N LEU A 34 -12.58 9.91 -14.03
CA LEU A 34 -13.75 10.08 -14.88
C LEU A 34 -13.40 10.26 -16.37
N ASP A 35 -12.15 10.63 -16.70
CA ASP A 35 -11.73 11.00 -18.07
C ASP A 35 -11.93 9.89 -19.09
N LEU A 36 -11.79 8.63 -18.66
CA LEU A 36 -11.88 7.47 -19.53
C LEU A 36 -13.21 6.73 -19.38
N LEU A 37 -14.05 7.09 -18.40
CA LEU A 37 -15.35 6.43 -18.18
C LEU A 37 -16.39 6.79 -19.24
N THR A 38 -16.16 7.86 -20.01
CA THR A 38 -16.99 8.18 -21.19
C THR A 38 -16.80 7.17 -22.34
N ILE A 39 -15.73 6.37 -22.31
CA ILE A 39 -15.48 5.30 -23.29
C ILE A 39 -16.17 4.03 -22.80
N MET A 40 -17.28 3.69 -23.44
CA MET A 40 -18.13 2.55 -23.06
C MET A 40 -17.56 1.19 -23.49
N ASP A 41 -16.74 1.14 -24.55
CA ASP A 41 -16.04 -0.08 -24.96
C ASP A 41 -14.78 -0.25 -24.09
N ASP A 42 -14.78 -1.27 -23.24
CA ASP A 42 -13.66 -1.55 -22.33
C ASP A 42 -12.34 -1.81 -23.08
N ALA A 43 -12.37 -2.43 -24.26
CA ALA A 43 -11.16 -2.70 -25.04
C ALA A 43 -10.60 -1.41 -25.66
N GLU A 44 -11.47 -0.49 -26.07
CA GLU A 44 -11.06 0.84 -26.51
C GLU A 44 -10.49 1.64 -25.34
N ARG A 45 -11.15 1.61 -24.18
CA ARG A 45 -10.70 2.28 -22.96
C ARG A 45 -9.33 1.80 -22.51
N ASP A 46 -9.10 0.49 -22.52
CA ASP A 46 -7.81 -0.12 -22.20
C ASP A 46 -6.69 0.34 -23.15
N LYS A 47 -6.98 0.36 -24.46
CA LYS A 47 -6.03 0.81 -25.47
C LYS A 47 -5.68 2.30 -25.30
N VAL A 48 -6.68 3.15 -25.14
CA VAL A 48 -6.50 4.60 -24.96
C VAL A 48 -5.75 4.89 -23.66
N GLY A 49 -6.13 4.24 -22.56
CA GLY A 49 -5.47 4.41 -21.26
C GLY A 49 -4.00 3.98 -21.30
N THR A 50 -3.72 2.82 -21.92
CA THR A 50 -2.34 2.34 -22.10
C THR A 50 -1.51 3.31 -22.95
N GLN A 51 -2.09 3.83 -24.05
CA GLN A 51 -1.38 4.79 -24.90
C GLN A 51 -1.03 6.07 -24.14
N LYS A 52 -2.00 6.67 -23.42
CA LYS A 52 -1.76 7.87 -22.62
C LYS A 52 -0.70 7.66 -21.54
N ALA A 53 -0.71 6.50 -20.87
CA ALA A 53 0.30 6.16 -19.88
C ALA A 53 1.70 6.04 -20.50
N LEU A 54 1.82 5.41 -21.68
CA LEU A 54 3.09 5.29 -22.39
C LEU A 54 3.61 6.64 -22.90
N GLU A 55 2.72 7.51 -23.37
CA GLU A 55 3.08 8.89 -23.77
C GLU A 55 3.65 9.66 -22.57
N PHE A 56 3.04 9.53 -21.39
CA PHE A 56 3.57 10.13 -20.16
C PHE A 56 4.95 9.58 -19.78
N ILE A 57 5.12 8.25 -19.77
CA ILE A 57 6.39 7.61 -19.42
C ILE A 57 7.51 8.05 -20.36
N LYS A 58 7.21 8.21 -21.65
CA LYS A 58 8.18 8.71 -22.64
C LYS A 58 8.49 10.20 -22.48
N ALA A 59 7.50 11.01 -22.09
CA ALA A 59 7.67 12.44 -21.91
C ALA A 59 8.43 12.80 -20.62
N GLN A 60 8.25 12.02 -19.56
CA GLN A 60 8.84 12.26 -18.22
C GLN A 60 9.41 10.95 -17.62
N PRO A 61 10.43 10.32 -18.24
CA PRO A 61 10.99 9.06 -17.78
C PRO A 61 11.60 9.14 -16.37
N GLU A 62 12.07 10.33 -15.97
CA GLU A 62 12.64 10.59 -14.65
C GLU A 62 11.64 10.38 -13.50
N ARG A 63 10.33 10.48 -13.78
CA ARG A 63 9.28 10.26 -12.79
C ARG A 63 8.94 8.79 -12.57
N PHE A 64 9.35 7.90 -13.46
CA PHE A 64 9.00 6.48 -13.38
C PHE A 64 9.44 5.83 -12.06
N VAL A 65 10.72 6.02 -11.69
CA VAL A 65 11.31 5.44 -10.48
C VAL A 65 10.74 6.07 -9.20
N PRO A 66 10.68 7.42 -9.06
CA PRO A 66 10.01 8.04 -7.92
C PRO A 66 8.55 7.63 -7.74
N LEU A 67 7.78 7.50 -8.84
CA LEU A 67 6.39 7.03 -8.77
C LEU A 67 6.29 5.58 -8.31
N ALA A 68 7.22 4.70 -8.72
CA ALA A 68 7.26 3.33 -8.23
C ALA A 68 7.52 3.28 -6.71
N PHE A 69 8.46 4.07 -6.19
CA PHE A 69 8.70 4.18 -4.74
C PHE A 69 7.51 4.76 -4.00
N ASN A 70 6.86 5.81 -4.53
CA ASN A 70 5.66 6.38 -3.95
C ASN A 70 4.52 5.35 -3.91
N ARG A 71 4.31 4.58 -4.98
CA ARG A 71 3.30 3.52 -5.03
C ARG A 71 3.60 2.41 -4.03
N LEU A 72 4.86 2.02 -3.88
CA LEU A 72 5.26 1.07 -2.84
C LEU A 72 4.93 1.59 -1.43
N GLY A 73 5.21 2.87 -1.17
CA GLY A 73 4.84 3.52 0.09
C GLY A 73 3.33 3.60 0.32
N LEU A 74 2.56 3.93 -0.72
CA LEU A 74 1.10 3.97 -0.68
C LEU A 74 0.48 2.59 -0.44
N PHE A 75 1.05 1.54 -1.05
CA PHE A 75 0.60 0.16 -0.86
C PHE A 75 0.71 -0.27 0.60
N PHE A 76 1.81 0.09 1.27
CA PHE A 76 1.99 -0.13 2.71
C PHE A 76 1.48 1.05 3.55
N GLY A 77 0.62 1.92 3.02
CA GLY A 77 0.07 3.06 3.74
C GLY A 77 -0.92 2.66 4.83
N LEU A 78 -1.18 3.57 5.76
CA LEU A 78 -2.20 3.39 6.80
C LEU A 78 -3.61 3.58 6.20
N GLU A 79 -4.54 2.67 6.53
CA GLU A 79 -5.95 2.72 6.08
C GLU A 79 -6.78 3.82 6.76
N LYS A 80 -6.28 5.06 6.72
CA LYS A 80 -6.93 6.21 7.35
C LYS A 80 -7.99 6.86 6.48
N ARG A 81 -8.00 6.59 5.16
CA ARG A 81 -8.90 7.23 4.18
C ARG A 81 -10.36 7.02 4.55
N VAL A 82 -10.72 5.79 4.94
CA VAL A 82 -12.07 5.43 5.39
C VAL A 82 -12.48 6.30 6.59
N LEU A 83 -11.67 6.29 7.66
CA LEU A 83 -11.98 7.07 8.86
C LEU A 83 -12.08 8.56 8.56
N MET A 84 -11.11 9.11 7.81
CA MET A 84 -11.06 10.52 7.47
C MET A 84 -12.28 10.95 6.66
N TYR A 85 -12.66 10.18 5.64
CA TYR A 85 -13.81 10.49 4.81
C TYR A 85 -15.13 10.43 5.60
N PHE A 86 -15.40 9.31 6.27
CA PHE A 86 -16.68 9.13 6.95
C PHE A 86 -16.87 10.10 8.12
N TYR A 87 -15.82 10.35 8.89
CA TYR A 87 -15.90 11.28 10.02
C TYR A 87 -15.98 12.74 9.55
N SER A 88 -15.15 13.16 8.59
CA SER A 88 -15.14 14.56 8.12
C SER A 88 -16.39 14.98 7.34
N ASN A 89 -17.19 14.03 6.88
CA ASN A 89 -18.48 14.27 6.22
C ASN A 89 -19.68 14.11 7.19
N ASN A 90 -19.42 14.15 8.50
CA ASN A 90 -20.41 14.13 9.57
C ASN A 90 -21.35 12.91 9.56
N ILE A 91 -20.94 11.77 8.97
CA ILE A 91 -21.80 10.58 8.85
C ILE A 91 -22.08 9.96 10.22
N PHE A 92 -21.13 10.02 11.15
CA PHE A 92 -21.26 9.49 12.51
C PHE A 92 -21.59 10.55 13.57
N GLY A 93 -21.69 11.83 13.18
CA GLY A 93 -21.76 12.94 14.15
C GLY A 93 -20.43 13.25 14.82
N PHE A 94 -20.45 14.13 15.83
CA PHE A 94 -19.27 14.50 16.59
C PHE A 94 -18.81 13.35 17.51
N ILE A 95 -17.53 13.00 17.43
CA ILE A 95 -16.91 11.98 18.27
C ILE A 95 -15.89 12.68 19.18
N PRO A 96 -16.00 12.54 20.51
CA PRO A 96 -15.02 13.12 21.42
C PRO A 96 -13.60 12.65 21.10
N LYS A 97 -12.63 13.57 21.18
CA LYS A 97 -11.23 13.33 20.81
C LYS A 97 -10.64 12.03 21.39
N PRO A 98 -10.81 11.69 22.68
CA PRO A 98 -10.27 10.43 23.21
C PRO A 98 -10.83 9.19 22.50
N LEU A 99 -12.13 9.20 22.18
CA LEU A 99 -12.78 8.08 21.50
C LEU A 99 -12.33 7.99 20.03
N LEU A 100 -12.20 9.13 19.35
CA LEU A 100 -11.71 9.18 17.97
C LEU A 100 -10.27 8.64 17.86
N LEU A 101 -9.41 8.97 18.82
CA LEU A 101 -8.05 8.44 18.90
C LEU A 101 -8.04 6.93 19.15
N THR A 102 -8.90 6.43 20.05
CA THR A 102 -9.03 4.98 20.30
C THR A 102 -9.49 4.23 19.05
N ILE A 103 -10.50 4.75 18.33
CA ILE A 103 -10.97 4.16 17.07
C ILE A 103 -9.85 4.17 16.03
N SER A 104 -9.13 5.29 15.89
CA SER A 104 -7.99 5.41 14.98
C SER A 104 -6.91 4.39 15.32
N ALA A 105 -6.59 4.21 16.60
CA ALA A 105 -5.60 3.24 17.05
C ALA A 105 -6.03 1.80 16.74
N ILE A 106 -7.29 1.45 16.98
CA ILE A 106 -7.83 0.11 16.69
C ILE A 106 -7.81 -0.18 15.18
N LEU A 107 -8.06 0.81 14.33
CA LEU A 107 -8.05 0.64 12.88
C LEU A 107 -6.62 0.55 12.31
N LEU A 108 -5.70 1.40 12.79
CA LEU A 108 -4.39 1.57 12.14
C LEU A 108 -3.30 0.67 12.73
N LEU A 109 -3.28 0.48 14.07
CA LEU A 109 -2.19 -0.23 14.73
C LEU A 109 -2.10 -1.73 14.42
N PRO A 110 -3.20 -2.50 14.24
CA PRO A 110 -3.10 -3.92 13.94
C PRO A 110 -2.27 -4.19 12.69
N PHE A 111 -2.49 -3.45 11.62
CA PHE A 111 -1.72 -3.59 10.38
C PHE A 111 -0.25 -3.26 10.58
N THR A 112 0.06 -2.17 11.29
CA THR A 112 1.44 -1.79 11.65
C THR A 112 2.15 -2.91 12.42
N ILE A 113 1.52 -3.42 13.47
CA ILE A 113 2.08 -4.47 14.34
C ILE A 113 2.29 -5.77 13.55
N ILE A 114 1.30 -6.17 12.76
CA ILE A 114 1.36 -7.39 11.93
C ILE A 114 2.48 -7.25 10.89
N SER A 115 2.59 -6.12 10.19
CA SER A 115 3.60 -5.91 9.14
C SER A 115 5.02 -5.91 9.70
N ILE A 116 5.27 -5.23 10.83
CA ILE A 116 6.57 -5.27 11.52
C ILE A 116 6.90 -6.71 11.94
N SER A 117 5.94 -7.39 12.59
CA SER A 117 6.11 -8.77 13.05
C SER A 117 6.35 -9.73 11.89
N ALA A 118 5.67 -9.54 10.76
CA ALA A 118 5.82 -10.34 9.55
C ALA A 118 7.21 -10.18 8.93
N MET A 119 7.75 -8.96 8.88
CA MET A 119 9.09 -8.71 8.37
C MET A 119 10.16 -9.42 9.21
N LEU A 120 10.03 -9.38 10.54
CA LEU A 120 10.90 -10.12 11.45
C LEU A 120 10.70 -11.64 11.30
N GLY A 121 9.45 -12.10 11.20
CA GLY A 121 9.12 -13.51 10.99
C GLY A 121 9.67 -14.08 9.70
N LEU A 122 9.69 -13.30 8.62
CA LEU A 122 10.28 -13.67 7.34
C LEU A 122 11.78 -13.96 7.47
N SER A 123 12.52 -13.19 8.29
CA SER A 123 13.96 -13.41 8.52
C SER A 123 14.28 -14.73 9.23
N LEU A 124 13.32 -15.26 9.99
CA LEU A 124 13.47 -16.52 10.71
C LEU A 124 13.28 -17.73 9.81
N LEU A 125 12.69 -17.56 8.63
CA LEU A 125 12.54 -18.65 7.67
C LEU A 125 13.90 -19.09 7.13
N LYS A 126 14.07 -20.41 7.01
CA LYS A 126 15.21 -21.00 6.33
C LYS A 126 14.93 -21.05 4.83
N TRP A 127 15.95 -20.81 4.01
CA TRP A 127 15.84 -20.93 2.56
C TRP A 127 15.48 -22.37 2.17
N LYS A 128 14.21 -22.57 1.86
CA LYS A 128 13.63 -23.81 1.35
C LYS A 128 12.74 -23.46 0.15
N PRO A 129 12.43 -24.43 -0.73
CA PRO A 129 11.55 -24.19 -1.88
C PRO A 129 10.22 -23.51 -1.50
N GLN A 130 9.64 -23.88 -0.35
CA GLN A 130 8.39 -23.28 0.15
C GLN A 130 8.54 -21.80 0.50
N THR A 131 9.66 -21.39 1.10
CA THR A 131 9.95 -19.99 1.40
C THR A 131 10.16 -19.19 0.11
N PHE A 132 10.83 -19.79 -0.87
CA PHE A 132 10.98 -19.17 -2.18
C PHE A 132 9.62 -18.97 -2.86
N MET A 133 8.73 -19.95 -2.83
CA MET A 133 7.36 -19.81 -3.36
C MET A 133 6.58 -18.72 -2.64
N LEU A 134 6.70 -18.60 -1.30
CA LEU A 134 6.06 -17.51 -0.57
C LEU A 134 6.58 -16.14 -1.00
N ILE A 135 7.90 -15.99 -1.10
CA ILE A 135 8.53 -14.73 -1.56
C ILE A 135 8.07 -14.41 -2.99
N LEU A 136 8.04 -15.42 -3.88
CA LEU A 136 7.59 -15.26 -5.26
C LEU A 136 6.11 -14.86 -5.32
N LEU A 137 5.25 -15.44 -4.49
CA LEU A 137 3.84 -15.06 -4.39
C LEU A 137 3.68 -13.61 -3.94
N LEU A 138 4.40 -13.21 -2.88
CA LEU A 138 4.36 -11.83 -2.39
C LEU A 138 4.89 -10.84 -3.43
N ALA A 139 5.98 -11.19 -4.13
CA ALA A 139 6.53 -10.37 -5.20
C ALA A 139 5.60 -10.29 -6.42
N ALA A 140 5.02 -11.41 -6.85
CA ALA A 140 4.09 -11.45 -7.97
C ALA A 140 2.82 -10.64 -7.70
N TYR A 141 2.38 -10.57 -6.44
CA TYR A 141 1.27 -9.71 -6.03
C TYR A 141 1.67 -8.24 -5.93
N LEU A 142 2.83 -7.95 -5.32
CA LEU A 142 3.27 -6.57 -5.04
C LEU A 142 3.71 -5.81 -6.31
N LEU A 143 4.46 -6.46 -7.21
CA LEU A 143 5.07 -5.79 -8.36
C LEU A 143 4.05 -5.11 -9.30
N PRO A 144 2.91 -5.74 -9.66
CA PRO A 144 1.87 -5.06 -10.43
C PRO A 144 1.40 -3.76 -9.76
N HIS A 145 1.18 -3.75 -8.44
CA HIS A 145 0.76 -2.55 -7.72
C HIS A 145 1.83 -1.45 -7.70
N VAL A 146 3.10 -1.82 -7.64
CA VAL A 146 4.22 -0.88 -7.69
C VAL A 146 4.35 -0.21 -9.06
N PHE A 147 4.03 -0.91 -10.15
CA PHE A 147 4.22 -0.40 -11.51
C PHE A 147 2.95 0.14 -12.17
N ILE A 148 1.77 -0.25 -11.70
CA ILE A 148 0.49 0.15 -12.28
C ILE A 148 -0.18 1.18 -11.38
N LEU A 149 -0.75 0.74 -10.25
CA LEU A 149 -1.53 1.58 -9.35
C LEU A 149 -1.49 0.98 -7.94
N ALA A 150 -1.30 1.84 -6.94
CA ALA A 150 -1.29 1.45 -5.53
C ALA A 150 -2.22 2.32 -4.68
N GLU A 151 -2.94 1.66 -3.80
CA GLU A 151 -3.74 2.23 -2.72
C GLU A 151 -3.47 1.44 -1.44
N ASP A 152 -3.78 2.06 -0.29
CA ASP A 152 -3.69 1.46 1.03
C ASP A 152 -4.47 0.13 1.07
N ARG A 153 -5.74 0.11 0.66
CA ARG A 153 -6.55 -1.12 0.69
C ARG A 153 -6.01 -2.33 -0.10
N PHE A 154 -5.06 -2.15 -1.02
CA PHE A 154 -4.54 -3.26 -1.82
C PHE A 154 -3.66 -4.22 -1.00
N HIS A 155 -3.13 -3.82 0.15
CA HIS A 155 -2.41 -4.76 0.99
C HIS A 155 -3.31 -5.80 1.69
N LEU A 156 -4.63 -5.60 1.73
CA LEU A 156 -5.57 -6.49 2.43
C LEU A 156 -5.46 -7.96 1.99
N ALA A 157 -5.17 -8.21 0.71
CA ALA A 157 -5.03 -9.57 0.20
C ALA A 157 -3.77 -10.30 0.72
N ILE A 158 -2.72 -9.55 1.11
CA ILE A 158 -1.48 -10.13 1.65
C ILE A 158 -1.47 -10.20 3.18
N VAL A 159 -2.39 -9.50 3.86
CA VAL A 159 -2.50 -9.51 5.33
C VAL A 159 -2.56 -10.93 5.93
N PRO A 160 -3.28 -11.92 5.36
CA PRO A 160 -3.27 -13.27 5.91
C PRO A 160 -1.87 -13.91 5.93
N PHE A 161 -1.07 -13.70 4.88
CA PHE A 161 0.31 -14.20 4.84
C PHE A 161 1.20 -13.48 5.85
N PHE A 162 0.99 -12.18 6.03
CA PHE A 162 1.68 -11.41 7.06
C PHE A 162 1.31 -11.89 8.46
N ALA A 163 0.04 -12.20 8.71
CA ALA A 163 -0.42 -12.75 9.98
C ALA A 163 0.25 -14.09 10.30
N ILE A 164 0.41 -14.98 9.30
CA ILE A 164 1.13 -16.26 9.48
C ILE A 164 2.60 -16.01 9.85
N LEU A 165 3.28 -15.10 9.14
CA LEU A 165 4.68 -14.74 9.43
C LEU A 165 4.82 -14.08 10.81
N ALA A 166 3.89 -13.19 11.16
CA ALA A 166 3.84 -12.55 12.47
C ALA A 166 3.64 -13.59 13.58
N ALA A 167 2.71 -14.52 13.41
CA ALA A 167 2.52 -15.62 14.36
C ALA A 167 3.78 -16.49 14.49
N TYR A 168 4.48 -16.75 13.37
CA TYR A 168 5.75 -17.48 13.39
C TYR A 168 6.84 -16.76 14.20
N PHE A 169 6.91 -15.43 14.09
CA PHE A 169 7.81 -14.60 14.91
C PHE A 169 7.47 -14.70 16.40
N TRP A 170 6.22 -14.46 16.76
CA TRP A 170 5.78 -14.45 18.16
C TRP A 170 5.87 -15.83 18.84
N THR A 171 5.60 -16.91 18.11
CA THR A 171 5.76 -18.29 18.63
C THR A 171 7.21 -18.73 18.76
N SER A 172 8.10 -18.21 17.91
CA SER A 172 9.53 -18.49 17.97
C SER A 172 10.28 -17.68 19.03
N GLY A 173 9.75 -16.51 19.37
CA GLY A 173 10.32 -15.58 20.34
C GLY A 173 11.61 -14.88 19.86
N LEU A 174 12.02 -13.87 20.61
CA LEU A 174 13.22 -13.06 20.32
C LEU A 174 14.51 -13.88 20.36
N GLY A 175 14.56 -14.93 21.18
CA GLY A 175 15.72 -15.82 21.29
C GLY A 175 16.09 -16.50 19.97
N ARG A 176 15.09 -16.84 19.13
CA ARG A 176 15.35 -17.43 17.81
C ARG A 176 15.93 -16.43 16.83
N LEU A 177 15.60 -15.15 16.97
CA LEU A 177 16.16 -14.09 16.13
C LEU A 177 17.64 -13.86 16.46
N ALA A 178 17.98 -13.86 17.76
CA ALA A 178 19.37 -13.84 18.20
C ALA A 178 20.14 -15.11 17.76
N ALA A 179 19.52 -16.29 17.87
CA ALA A 179 20.11 -17.52 17.38
C ALA A 179 20.36 -17.47 15.85
N ARG A 180 19.40 -16.94 15.08
CA ARG A 180 19.52 -16.77 13.62
C ARG A 180 20.65 -15.81 13.23
N TRP A 181 20.83 -14.74 13.99
CA TRP A 181 21.95 -13.81 13.84
C TRP A 181 23.31 -14.50 14.06
N ASN A 182 23.38 -15.43 15.00
CA ASN A 182 24.62 -16.13 15.32
C ASN A 182 24.86 -17.41 14.49
N GLU A 183 23.85 -17.93 13.81
CA GLU A 183 23.92 -19.21 13.07
C GLU A 183 24.82 -19.14 11.82
N SER A 184 24.71 -18.07 11.01
CA SER A 184 25.45 -17.97 9.74
C SER A 184 25.45 -16.54 9.17
N THR A 185 26.32 -16.27 8.19
CA THR A 185 26.33 -15.01 7.42
C THR A 185 24.97 -14.76 6.74
N TYR A 186 24.34 -15.80 6.19
CA TYR A 186 23.00 -15.69 5.59
C TYR A 186 21.93 -15.33 6.62
N GLY A 187 22.04 -15.87 7.85
CA GLY A 187 21.16 -15.50 8.95
C GLY A 187 21.32 -14.03 9.35
N LYS A 188 22.56 -13.52 9.43
CA LYS A 188 22.83 -12.09 9.67
C LYS A 188 22.24 -11.21 8.59
N LEU A 189 22.45 -11.55 7.32
CA LEU A 189 21.89 -10.80 6.19
C LEU A 189 20.35 -10.78 6.24
N ALA A 190 19.70 -11.92 6.49
CA ALA A 190 18.24 -12.01 6.58
C ALA A 190 17.67 -11.11 7.70
N VAL A 191 18.28 -11.14 8.89
CA VAL A 191 17.86 -10.28 10.00
C VAL A 191 18.15 -8.81 9.70
N THR A 192 19.28 -8.49 9.06
CA THR A 192 19.64 -7.13 8.67
C THR A 192 18.63 -6.56 7.68
N PHE A 193 18.27 -7.32 6.64
CA PHE A 193 17.23 -6.92 5.70
C PHE A 193 15.86 -6.75 6.36
N ALA A 194 15.52 -7.59 7.34
CA ALA A 194 14.29 -7.42 8.10
C ALA A 194 14.29 -6.14 8.94
N VAL A 195 15.38 -5.84 9.64
CA VAL A 195 15.52 -4.59 10.40
C VAL A 195 15.43 -3.37 9.47
N ILE A 196 16.12 -3.40 8.32
CA ILE A 196 16.01 -2.35 7.31
C ILE A 196 14.56 -2.21 6.83
N GLY A 197 13.88 -3.32 6.53
CA GLY A 197 12.47 -3.30 6.12
C GLY A 197 11.55 -2.71 7.18
N VAL A 198 11.76 -3.03 8.46
CA VAL A 198 11.02 -2.43 9.57
C VAL A 198 11.27 -0.92 9.64
N ILE A 199 12.52 -0.47 9.51
CA ILE A 199 12.86 0.96 9.49
C ILE A 199 12.18 1.65 8.30
N LEU A 200 12.17 1.04 7.13
CA LEU A 200 11.50 1.58 5.93
C LEU A 200 9.99 1.69 6.13
N LEU A 201 9.34 0.69 6.73
CA LEU A 201 7.91 0.73 7.05
C LEU A 201 7.59 1.85 8.05
N LEU A 202 8.36 1.95 9.14
CA LEU A 202 8.20 3.01 10.13
C LEU A 202 8.43 4.40 9.53
N THR A 203 9.44 4.54 8.67
CA THR A 203 9.71 5.78 7.96
C THR A 203 8.58 6.13 7.00
N ASN A 204 8.05 5.14 6.27
CA ASN A 204 6.91 5.32 5.36
C ASN A 204 5.69 5.87 6.12
N TRP A 205 5.29 5.21 7.21
CA TRP A 205 4.17 5.68 8.02
C TRP A 205 4.45 7.02 8.69
N GLY A 206 5.68 7.27 9.13
CA GLY A 206 6.09 8.56 9.70
C GLY A 206 5.97 9.70 8.69
N VAL A 207 6.48 9.51 7.47
CA VAL A 207 6.35 10.47 6.36
C VAL A 207 4.89 10.66 5.98
N GLU A 208 4.10 9.59 5.95
CA GLU A 208 2.68 9.63 5.63
C GLU A 208 1.87 10.41 6.68
N LEU A 209 2.13 10.19 7.97
CA LEU A 209 1.52 10.94 9.07
C LEU A 209 1.97 12.41 9.07
N SER A 210 3.24 12.69 8.78
CA SER A 210 3.75 14.04 8.67
C SER A 210 3.12 14.80 7.49
N ARG A 211 2.96 14.14 6.34
CA ARG A 211 2.35 14.73 5.15
C ARG A 211 0.89 15.09 5.37
N ASP A 212 0.17 14.25 6.11
CA ASP A 212 -1.25 14.45 6.40
C ASP A 212 -1.50 15.12 7.77
N ALA A 213 -0.46 15.67 8.40
CA ALA A 213 -0.54 16.27 9.74
C ALA A 213 -1.58 17.39 9.82
N ASP A 214 -1.64 18.27 8.82
CA ASP A 214 -2.62 19.37 8.78
C ASP A 214 -4.07 18.87 8.68
N LYS A 215 -4.28 17.78 7.94
CA LYS A 215 -5.60 17.15 7.84
C LYS A 215 -5.97 16.46 9.15
N ILE A 216 -5.02 15.77 9.78
CA ILE A 216 -5.21 15.11 11.07
C ILE A 216 -5.50 16.14 12.17
N SER A 217 -4.78 17.27 12.20
CA SER A 217 -5.04 18.34 13.18
C SER A 217 -6.41 18.97 12.98
N THR A 218 -6.83 19.16 11.73
CA THR A 218 -8.17 19.65 11.39
C THR A 218 -9.25 18.65 11.85
N LEU A 219 -9.02 17.36 11.59
CA LEU A 219 -9.93 16.27 11.98
C LEU A 219 -10.06 16.12 13.50
N LEU A 220 -8.98 16.35 14.24
CA LEU A 220 -8.97 16.31 15.71
C LEU A 220 -9.48 17.61 16.36
N GLY A 221 -9.78 18.64 15.56
CA GLY A 221 -10.35 19.91 16.01
C GLY A 221 -11.82 19.80 16.42
N SER A 222 -12.34 20.85 17.05
CA SER A 222 -13.74 20.89 17.54
C SER A 222 -14.79 20.76 16.44
N ASN A 223 -14.44 21.12 15.19
CA ASN A 223 -15.31 21.02 14.01
C ASN A 223 -14.78 20.03 12.97
N GLY A 224 -13.91 19.08 13.38
CA GLY A 224 -13.28 18.15 12.43
C GLY A 224 -14.25 17.25 11.67
N ASN A 225 -15.44 17.02 12.23
CA ASN A 225 -16.53 16.29 11.57
C ASN A 225 -17.20 17.04 10.41
N ASN A 226 -16.91 18.33 10.22
CA ASN A 226 -17.43 19.17 9.13
C ASN A 226 -16.32 19.64 8.17
N ALA A 227 -15.17 18.95 8.16
CA ALA A 227 -14.05 19.32 7.30
C ALA A 227 -14.27 18.95 5.81
N HIS A 228 -15.27 18.09 5.51
CA HIS A 228 -15.67 17.68 4.17
C HIS A 228 -14.51 17.24 3.29
N PHE A 229 -13.63 16.38 3.83
CA PHE A 229 -12.52 15.88 3.03
C PHE A 229 -13.05 14.98 1.89
N PRO A 230 -12.50 15.13 0.68
CA PRO A 230 -12.83 14.26 -0.43
C PRO A 230 -12.30 12.84 -0.19
N TYR A 231 -12.89 11.87 -0.91
CA TYR A 231 -12.49 10.45 -0.87
C TYR A 231 -11.14 10.22 -1.54
#